data_AF-A0A9P4Y6M1-F1
#
_entry.id   AF-A0A9P4Y6M1-F1
#
_cell.length_a   1.000
_cell.length_b   1.000
_cell.length_c   1.000
_cell.angle_alpha   90.00
_cell.angle_beta   90.00
_cell.angle_gamma   90.00
#
_symmetry.space_group_name_H-M   'P 1'
#
loop_
_entity.id
_entity.type
_entity.pdbx_description
1 polymer ?
#
loop_
_entity_poly.entity_id
_entity_poly.type
_entity_poly.pdbx_seq_one_letter_code
_entity_poly.pdbx_strand_id
1 'polypeptide(L)'
;MTTAPKNWRDKVWLVWFVLQVFIILFIDGVPYFYPTWLYQPKGSPLHFLQQLRDHDISTYNDPLIQDHMAPNFMPFLFSIELGFQLPVTLYSAYRLNKGTTTGAHELLLLVYAVETAFSTMLCMNHALYLDPSDFTPEQKDAFLYQLMGPWVAFRE
;
A
#
# COMPACT_ATOMS: atom_id res chain seq x y z
N MET A 1 5.76 33.09 -11.46
CA MET A 1 5.68 31.83 -12.23
C MET A 1 4.22 31.43 -12.28
N THR A 2 3.60 31.46 -13.46
CA THR A 2 2.21 31.06 -13.67
C THR A 2 2.10 29.54 -13.58
N THR A 3 1.41 29.03 -12.57
CA THR A 3 1.10 27.61 -12.43
C THR A 3 0.20 27.17 -13.58
N ALA A 4 0.65 26.19 -14.38
CA ALA A 4 -0.19 25.58 -15.39
C ALA A 4 -1.44 24.95 -14.74
N PRO A 5 -2.60 24.93 -15.42
CA PRO A 5 -3.80 24.31 -14.88
C PRO A 5 -3.55 22.82 -14.62
N LYS A 6 -3.91 22.36 -13.42
CA LYS A 6 -3.77 20.96 -12.98
C LYS A 6 -4.45 20.03 -13.98
N ASN A 7 -3.67 19.12 -14.57
CA ASN A 7 -4.19 18.13 -15.49
C ASN A 7 -5.03 17.10 -14.70
N TRP A 8 -5.99 16.43 -15.33
CA TRP A 8 -6.78 15.38 -14.69
C TRP A 8 -5.88 14.24 -14.18
N ARG A 9 -4.76 13.97 -14.88
CA ARG A 9 -3.72 13.03 -14.47
C ARG A 9 -3.12 13.38 -13.12
N ASP A 10 -2.84 14.67 -12.85
CA ASP A 10 -2.28 15.12 -11.58
C ASP A 10 -3.25 14.90 -10.42
N LYS A 11 -4.56 14.98 -10.68
CA LYS A 11 -5.59 14.67 -9.68
C LYS A 11 -5.63 13.18 -9.37
N VAL A 12 -5.52 12.32 -10.39
CA VAL A 12 -5.45 10.86 -10.20
C VAL A 12 -4.21 10.50 -9.37
N TRP A 13 -3.05 11.05 -9.72
CA TRP A 13 -1.82 10.85 -8.95
C TRP A 13 -1.91 11.37 -7.52
N LEU A 14 -2.57 12.51 -7.30
CA LEU A 14 -2.79 13.01 -5.95
C LEU A 14 -3.66 12.05 -5.12
N VAL A 15 -4.75 11.54 -5.71
CA VAL A 15 -5.61 10.54 -5.05
C VAL A 15 -4.81 9.27 -4.75
N TRP A 16 -3.99 8.81 -5.69
CA TRP A 16 -3.10 7.67 -5.52
C TRP A 16 -2.15 7.83 -4.33
N PHE A 17 -1.43 8.95 -4.24
CA PHE A 17 -0.51 9.18 -3.13
C PHE A 17 -1.22 9.34 -1.79
N VAL A 18 -2.40 9.96 -1.75
CA VAL A 18 -3.20 10.06 -0.52
C VAL A 18 -3.68 8.67 -0.07
N LEU A 19 -4.15 7.85 -1.02
CA LEU A 19 -4.56 6.47 -0.74
C LEU A 19 -3.41 5.65 -0.18
N GLN A 20 -2.22 5.75 -0.78
CA GLN A 20 -1.08 4.97 -0.31
C GLN A 20 -0.59 5.43 1.07
N VAL A 21 -0.59 6.73 1.36
CA VAL A 21 -0.32 7.23 2.72
C VAL A 21 -1.31 6.64 3.72
N PHE A 22 -2.60 6.54 3.35
CA PHE A 22 -3.61 5.92 4.20
C PHE A 22 -3.31 4.43 4.43
N ILE A 23 -3.01 3.67 3.37
CA ILE A 23 -2.72 2.24 3.46
C ILE A 23 -1.48 1.97 4.31
N ILE A 24 -0.37 2.65 4.05
CA ILE A 24 0.88 2.47 4.82
C ILE A 24 0.67 2.77 6.31
N LEU A 25 -0.07 3.84 6.65
CA LEU A 25 -0.23 4.27 8.04
C LEU A 25 -1.33 3.55 8.81
N PHE A 26 -2.37 3.06 8.13
CA PHE A 26 -3.58 2.54 8.78
C PHE A 26 -3.89 1.08 8.45
N ILE A 27 -3.13 0.44 7.56
CA ILE A 27 -3.21 -0.99 7.28
C ILE A 27 -1.85 -1.62 7.59
N ASP A 28 -0.82 -1.34 6.78
CA ASP A 28 0.48 -2.02 6.85
C ASP A 28 1.21 -1.69 8.15
N GLY A 29 1.17 -0.43 8.55
CA GLY A 29 1.85 0.08 9.73
C GLY A 29 1.13 -0.16 11.05
N VAL A 30 -0.09 -0.71 11.05
CA VAL A 30 -0.86 -0.95 12.29
C VAL A 30 -0.07 -1.75 13.35
N PRO A 31 0.52 -2.92 13.03
CA PRO A 31 1.23 -3.72 14.02
C PRO A 31 2.59 -3.11 14.42
N TYR A 32 3.14 -2.18 13.62
CA TYR A 32 4.47 -1.63 13.81
C TYR A 32 4.47 -0.25 14.51
N PHE A 33 3.48 0.60 14.22
CA PHE A 33 3.39 1.96 14.77
C PHE A 33 2.54 2.06 16.02
N TYR A 34 1.52 1.22 16.16
CA TYR A 34 0.54 1.36 17.22
C TYR A 34 0.70 0.24 18.23
N PRO A 35 0.89 0.55 19.52
CA PRO A 35 0.82 -0.45 20.57
C PRO A 35 -0.53 -1.16 20.57
N THR A 36 -0.55 -2.47 20.81
CA THR A 36 -1.76 -3.30 20.75
C THR A 36 -2.91 -2.78 21.61
N TRP A 37 -2.63 -2.26 22.81
CA TRP A 37 -3.64 -1.67 23.70
C TRP A 37 -4.39 -0.47 23.11
N LEU A 38 -3.82 0.19 22.10
CA LEU A 38 -4.37 1.39 21.47
C LEU A 38 -5.43 1.04 20.40
N TYR A 39 -5.36 -0.15 19.79
CA TYR A 39 -6.24 -0.55 18.68
C TYR A 39 -6.95 -1.89 18.84
N GLN A 40 -6.40 -2.89 19.54
CA GLN A 40 -7.03 -4.22 19.64
C GLN A 40 -8.29 -4.25 20.53
N PRO A 41 -8.32 -3.70 21.75
CA PRO A 41 -9.49 -3.81 22.62
C PRO A 41 -10.70 -3.05 22.06
N LYS A 42 -11.92 -3.60 22.19
CA LYS A 42 -13.16 -2.99 21.68
C LYS A 42 -13.51 -1.58 22.21
N GLY A 43 -12.85 -1.14 23.28
CA GLY A 43 -13.00 0.20 23.86
C GLY A 43 -11.79 1.12 23.63
N SER A 44 -10.82 0.71 22.84
CA SER A 44 -9.61 1.50 22.59
C SER A 44 -9.92 2.67 21.64
N PRO A 45 -9.17 3.79 21.74
CA PRO A 45 -9.47 4.99 20.95
C PRO A 45 -9.26 4.77 19.44
N LEU A 46 -8.36 3.86 19.05
CA LEU A 46 -8.09 3.52 17.65
C LEU A 46 -8.65 2.14 17.27
N HIS A 47 -9.73 1.68 17.92
CA HIS A 47 -10.30 0.36 17.62
C HIS A 47 -10.76 0.21 16.16
N PHE A 48 -11.06 1.31 15.48
CA PHE A 48 -11.37 1.29 14.05
C PHE A 48 -10.22 0.70 13.19
N LEU A 49 -8.95 0.76 13.63
CA LEU A 49 -7.83 0.12 12.92
C LEU A 49 -7.92 -1.40 12.96
N GLN A 50 -8.34 -1.95 14.10
CA GLN A 50 -8.62 -3.38 14.19
C GLN A 50 -9.79 -3.75 13.29
N GLN A 51 -10.86 -2.94 13.27
CA GLN A 51 -12.01 -3.17 12.39
C GLN A 51 -11.63 -3.14 10.91
N LEU A 52 -10.72 -2.25 10.50
CA LEU A 52 -10.20 -2.21 9.13
C LEU A 52 -9.43 -3.48 8.79
N ARG A 53 -8.54 -3.98 9.68
CA ARG A 53 -7.85 -5.26 9.47
C ARG A 53 -8.82 -6.44 9.43
N ASP A 54 -9.79 -6.48 10.35
CA ASP A 54 -10.80 -7.54 10.37
C ASP A 54 -11.62 -7.53 9.08
N HIS A 55 -11.96 -6.34 8.56
CA HIS A 55 -12.65 -6.18 7.28
C HIS A 55 -11.80 -6.69 6.11
N ASP A 56 -10.52 -6.33 6.07
CA ASP A 56 -9.59 -6.75 5.03
C ASP A 56 -9.42 -8.29 5.01
N ILE A 57 -9.17 -8.90 6.17
CA ILE A 57 -9.12 -10.36 6.34
C ILE A 57 -10.44 -10.99 5.91
N SER A 58 -11.58 -10.43 6.30
CA SER A 58 -12.88 -11.00 5.92
C SER A 58 -13.19 -10.91 4.42
N THR A 59 -12.62 -9.92 3.74
CA THR A 59 -12.90 -9.62 2.32
C THR A 59 -11.94 -10.36 1.41
N TYR A 60 -10.65 -10.33 1.73
CA TYR A 60 -9.57 -10.82 0.86
C TYR A 60 -8.86 -12.06 1.40
N ASN A 61 -9.10 -12.45 2.66
CA ASN A 61 -8.29 -13.43 3.38
C ASN A 61 -6.80 -13.10 3.24
N ASP A 62 -6.44 -11.82 3.39
CA ASP A 62 -5.12 -11.32 3.01
C ASP A 62 -4.01 -12.09 3.77
N PRO A 63 -3.14 -12.82 3.04
CA PRO A 63 -2.09 -13.62 3.66
C PRO A 63 -0.93 -12.79 4.19
N LEU A 64 -0.79 -11.53 3.80
CA LEU A 64 0.33 -10.67 4.18
C LEU A 64 0.19 -10.12 5.61
N ILE A 65 -1.05 -9.93 6.06
CA ILE A 65 -1.36 -9.35 7.38
C ILE A 65 -1.72 -10.39 8.44
N GLN A 66 -1.80 -11.67 8.05
CA GLN A 66 -2.09 -12.81 8.93
C GLN A 66 -0.79 -13.52 9.31
N ASP A 67 -0.45 -13.50 10.59
CA ASP A 67 0.86 -13.96 11.10
C ASP A 67 1.28 -15.38 10.68
N HIS A 68 0.32 -16.28 10.45
CA HIS A 68 0.59 -17.67 10.05
C HIS A 68 0.84 -17.86 8.55
N MET A 69 0.44 -16.90 7.71
CA MET A 69 0.63 -16.92 6.26
C MET A 69 1.65 -15.88 5.78
N ALA A 70 1.96 -14.88 6.59
CA ALA A 70 2.81 -13.75 6.19
C ALA A 70 4.25 -14.22 5.86
N PRO A 71 4.84 -13.74 4.75
CA PRO A 71 6.20 -14.13 4.41
C PRO A 71 7.23 -13.43 5.31
N ASN A 72 8.35 -14.12 5.56
CA ASN A 72 9.46 -13.61 6.36
C ASN A 72 10.09 -12.30 5.84
N PHE A 73 9.87 -11.95 4.56
CA PHE A 73 10.37 -10.71 3.98
C PHE A 73 9.46 -9.49 4.24
N MET A 74 8.26 -9.65 4.80
CA MET A 74 7.35 -8.53 5.08
C MET A 74 7.98 -7.42 5.92
N PRO A 75 8.72 -7.70 7.03
CA PRO A 75 9.36 -6.64 7.80
C PRO A 75 10.39 -5.83 6.98
N PHE A 76 11.03 -6.48 5.99
CA PHE A 76 11.96 -5.80 5.08
C PHE A 76 11.22 -4.91 4.08
N LEU A 77 10.15 -5.40 3.46
CA LEU A 77 9.31 -4.57 2.57
C LEU A 77 8.71 -3.39 3.32
N PHE A 78 8.22 -3.60 4.54
CA PHE A 78 7.72 -2.53 5.39
C PHE A 78 8.81 -1.49 5.72
N SER A 79 10.06 -1.92 5.91
CA SER A 79 11.18 -1.00 6.11
C SER A 79 11.45 -0.13 4.87
N ILE A 80 11.28 -0.69 3.65
CA ILE A 80 11.36 0.07 2.40
C ILE A 80 10.17 1.03 2.27
N GLU A 81 8.96 0.57 2.59
CA GLU A 81 7.77 1.41 2.61
C GLU A 81 7.96 2.63 3.50
N LEU A 82 8.46 2.44 4.72
CA LEU A 82 8.72 3.56 5.64
C LEU A 82 9.90 4.44 5.24
N GLY A 83 11.00 3.82 4.79
CA GLY A 83 12.23 4.53 4.46
C GLY A 83 12.20 5.25 3.12
N PHE A 84 11.36 4.81 2.19
CA PHE A 84 11.33 5.28 0.81
C PHE A 84 9.92 5.63 0.32
N GLN A 85 8.98 4.67 0.30
CA GLN A 85 7.65 4.94 -0.31
C GLN A 85 6.89 6.05 0.42
N LEU A 86 6.81 6.00 1.75
CA LEU A 86 6.07 6.98 2.56
C LEU A 86 6.64 8.41 2.41
N PRO A 87 7.97 8.65 2.52
CA PRO A 87 8.54 9.95 2.22
C PRO A 87 8.24 10.44 0.79
N VAL A 88 8.34 9.56 -0.20
CA VAL A 88 8.13 9.91 -1.62
C VAL A 88 6.67 10.25 -1.89
N THR A 89 5.72 9.50 -1.33
CA THR A 89 4.27 9.73 -1.47
C THR A 89 3.85 11.05 -0.82
N LEU A 90 4.32 11.32 0.41
CA LEU A 90 4.09 12.59 1.10
C LEU A 90 4.68 13.78 0.34
N TYR A 91 5.93 13.65 -0.10
CA TYR A 91 6.59 14.69 -0.89
C TYR A 91 5.86 14.95 -2.21
N SER A 92 5.43 13.89 -2.90
CA SER A 92 4.74 13.98 -4.19
C SER A 92 3.34 14.58 -4.05
N ALA A 93 2.58 14.21 -3.02
CA ALA A 93 1.28 14.82 -2.72
C ALA A 93 1.43 16.33 -2.48
N TYR A 94 2.44 16.74 -1.70
CA TYR A 94 2.74 18.16 -1.47
C TYR A 94 3.15 18.90 -2.75
N ARG A 95 4.05 18.31 -3.55
CA ARG A 95 4.56 18.89 -4.81
C ARG A 95 3.46 19.05 -5.86
N LEU A 96 2.66 18.01 -6.07
CA LEU A 96 1.51 18.06 -6.97
C LEU A 96 0.49 19.10 -6.49
N ASN A 97 0.35 19.30 -5.18
CA ASN A 97 -0.52 20.36 -4.69
C ASN A 97 -0.05 21.76 -5.12
N LYS A 98 1.27 21.97 -5.16
CA LYS A 98 1.92 23.22 -5.59
C LYS A 98 2.08 23.41 -7.11
N GLY A 99 1.62 22.45 -7.92
CA GLY A 99 1.35 22.65 -9.35
C GLY A 99 2.56 22.61 -10.29
N THR A 100 3.69 22.00 -9.89
CA THR A 100 4.83 21.78 -10.81
C THR A 100 5.62 20.51 -10.46
N THR A 101 5.73 19.60 -11.42
CA THR A 101 6.75 18.54 -11.43
C THR A 101 8.05 19.07 -12.05
N THR A 102 9.17 18.44 -11.72
CA THR A 102 10.47 18.68 -12.36
C THR A 102 10.99 17.35 -12.89
N GLY A 103 11.94 17.36 -13.82
CA GLY A 103 12.51 16.10 -14.34
C GLY A 103 13.09 15.20 -13.25
N ALA A 104 13.70 15.78 -12.20
CA ALA A 104 14.17 15.03 -11.03
C ALA A 104 13.02 14.42 -10.21
N HIS A 105 11.88 15.11 -10.10
CA HIS A 105 10.69 14.57 -9.44
C HIS A 105 10.08 13.45 -10.28
N GLU A 106 10.02 13.58 -11.60
CA GLU A 106 9.52 12.53 -12.49
C GLU A 106 10.40 11.27 -12.44
N LEU A 107 11.73 11.42 -12.40
CA LEU A 107 12.65 10.29 -12.19
C LEU A 107 12.41 9.62 -10.81
N LEU A 108 12.20 10.41 -9.76
CA LEU A 108 11.88 9.87 -8.44
C LEU A 108 10.57 9.05 -8.47
N LEU A 109 9.55 9.54 -9.17
CA LEU A 109 8.29 8.82 -9.35
C LEU A 109 8.45 7.53 -10.15
N LEU A 110 9.34 7.51 -11.15
CA LEU A 110 9.68 6.28 -11.88
C LEU A 110 10.33 5.24 -10.95
N VAL A 111 11.31 5.65 -10.14
CA VAL A 111 11.96 4.74 -9.18
C VAL A 111 10.94 4.21 -8.17
N TYR A 112 10.08 5.09 -7.65
CA TYR A 112 8.99 4.73 -6.77
C TYR A 112 8.03 3.72 -7.41
N ALA A 113 7.65 3.91 -8.68
CA ALA A 113 6.74 3.00 -9.36
C ALA A 113 7.38 1.63 -9.61
N VAL A 114 8.66 1.58 -10.00
CA VAL A 114 9.40 0.33 -10.17
C VAL A 114 9.50 -0.43 -8.85
N GLU A 115 9.84 0.26 -7.76
CA GLU A 115 9.94 -0.37 -6.45
C GLU A 115 8.56 -0.85 -5.96
N THR A 116 7.52 -0.03 -6.07
CA THR A 116 6.14 -0.42 -5.71
C THR A 116 5.70 -1.67 -6.47
N ALA A 117 5.96 -1.71 -7.78
CA ALA A 117 5.62 -2.87 -8.60
C ALA A 117 6.45 -4.10 -8.23
N PHE A 118 7.74 -3.95 -7.94
CA PHE A 118 8.59 -5.06 -7.51
C PHE A 118 8.11 -5.65 -6.18
N SER A 119 7.86 -4.80 -5.17
CA SER A 119 7.34 -5.20 -3.87
C SER A 119 5.98 -5.88 -4.02
N THR A 120 5.09 -5.33 -4.85
CA THR A 120 3.79 -5.97 -5.17
C THR A 120 3.96 -7.34 -5.82
N MET A 121 4.86 -7.46 -6.81
CA MET A 121 5.13 -8.74 -7.48
C MET A 121 5.69 -9.79 -6.51
N LEU A 122 6.50 -9.40 -5.52
CA LEU A 122 6.95 -10.32 -4.47
C LEU A 122 5.79 -10.84 -3.63
N CYS A 123 4.86 -9.96 -3.24
CA CYS A 123 3.64 -10.34 -2.51
C CYS A 123 2.75 -11.27 -3.34
N MET A 124 2.54 -10.95 -4.62
CA MET A 124 1.81 -11.81 -5.56
C MET A 124 2.48 -13.17 -5.71
N ASN A 125 3.81 -13.19 -5.86
CA ASN A 125 4.57 -14.43 -5.99
C ASN A 125 4.43 -15.30 -4.73
N HIS A 126 4.50 -14.72 -3.53
CA HIS A 126 4.24 -15.46 -2.29
C HIS A 126 2.85 -16.10 -2.28
N ALA A 127 1.81 -15.33 -2.62
CA ALA A 127 0.43 -15.83 -2.69
C ALA A 127 0.25 -17.00 -3.67
N LEU A 128 1.01 -17.03 -4.77
CA LEU A 128 0.98 -18.15 -5.72
C LEU A 128 1.41 -19.47 -5.08
N TYR A 129 2.36 -19.44 -4.14
CA TYR A 129 2.91 -20.62 -3.45
C TYR A 129 2.16 -21.01 -2.17
N LEU A 130 1.15 -20.25 -1.73
CA LEU A 130 0.31 -20.63 -0.61
C LEU A 130 -0.48 -21.90 -0.91
N ASP A 131 -0.57 -22.77 0.09
CA ASP A 131 -1.30 -24.04 0.01
C ASP A 131 -2.80 -23.77 -0.24
N PRO A 132 -3.43 -24.47 -1.20
CA PRO A 132 -4.86 -24.33 -1.46
C PRO A 132 -5.79 -24.59 -0.27
N SER A 133 -5.31 -25.30 0.76
CA SER A 133 -6.07 -25.57 1.99
C SER A 133 -6.18 -24.34 2.91
N ASP A 134 -5.19 -23.45 2.89
CA ASP A 134 -5.18 -22.20 3.66
C ASP A 134 -5.64 -20.99 2.80
N PHE A 135 -5.43 -21.05 1.48
CA PHE A 135 -5.73 -19.97 0.56
C PHE A 135 -6.30 -20.49 -0.78
N THR A 136 -7.63 -20.46 -0.91
CA THR A 136 -8.32 -21.10 -2.03
C THR A 136 -7.99 -20.43 -3.37
N PRO A 137 -8.17 -21.12 -4.51
CA PRO A 137 -7.96 -20.51 -5.82
C PRO A 137 -8.77 -19.22 -6.05
N GLU A 138 -10.01 -19.16 -5.57
CA GLU A 138 -10.87 -17.97 -5.70
C GLU A 138 -10.35 -16.79 -4.86
N GLN A 139 -9.86 -17.07 -3.65
CA GLN A 139 -9.23 -16.05 -2.80
C GLN A 139 -7.92 -15.55 -3.43
N LYS A 140 -7.16 -16.47 -4.04
CA LYS A 140 -5.95 -16.16 -4.79
C LYS A 140 -6.23 -15.23 -5.97
N ASP A 141 -7.25 -15.51 -6.77
CA ASP A 141 -7.65 -14.62 -7.87
C ASP A 141 -8.10 -13.25 -7.35
N ALA A 142 -8.90 -13.20 -6.28
CA ALA A 142 -9.32 -11.93 -5.67
C ALA A 142 -8.12 -11.09 -5.20
N PHE A 143 -7.17 -11.72 -4.50
CA PHE A 143 -5.95 -11.06 -4.04
C PHE A 143 -5.08 -10.56 -5.19
N LEU A 144 -4.82 -11.41 -6.18
CA LEU A 144 -3.94 -11.07 -7.31
C LEU A 144 -4.53 -9.97 -8.20
N TYR A 145 -5.82 -10.04 -8.52
CA TYR A 145 -6.42 -9.16 -9.52
C TYR A 145 -7.13 -7.94 -8.92
N GLN A 146 -7.74 -8.06 -7.74
CA GLN A 146 -8.49 -6.95 -7.13
C GLN A 146 -7.63 -6.15 -6.17
N LEU A 147 -6.88 -6.82 -5.29
CA LEU A 147 -6.06 -6.15 -4.28
C LEU A 147 -4.70 -5.70 -4.82
N MET A 148 -3.96 -6.62 -5.45
CA MET A 148 -2.59 -6.37 -5.94
C MET A 148 -2.55 -5.78 -7.35
N GLY A 149 -3.47 -6.19 -8.22
CA GLY A 149 -3.53 -5.80 -9.63
C GLY A 149 -3.41 -4.29 -9.91
N PRO A 150 -4.13 -3.41 -9.18
CA PRO A 150 -4.03 -1.96 -9.36
C PRO A 150 -2.61 -1.39 -9.16
N TRP A 151 -1.77 -2.03 -8.36
CA TRP A 151 -0.40 -1.56 -8.04
C TRP A 151 0.64 -1.93 -9.09
N VAL A 152 0.34 -2.92 -9.94
CA VAL A 152 1.18 -3.33 -11.08
C VAL A 152 0.61 -2.86 -12.41
N ALA A 153 -0.56 -2.20 -12.40
CA ALA A 153 -1.21 -1.67 -13.58
C ALA A 153 -0.47 -0.42 -14.10
N PHE A 154 0.67 -0.62 -14.75
CA PHE A 154 1.29 0.41 -15.57
C PHE A 154 0.44 0.61 -16.83
N ARG A 155 -0.31 1.70 -16.88
CA ARG A 155 -0.92 2.17 -18.12
C ARG A 155 -0.41 3.57 -18.42
N GLU A 156 0.51 3.67 -19.37
CA GLU A 156 0.93 4.93 -20.01
C GLU A 156 -0.26 5.62 -20.73
#